data_AF-A0A948DH99-F1
#
_entry.id   AF-A0A948DH99-F1
#
_cell.length_a   1.000
_cell.length_b   1.000
_cell.length_c   1.000
_cell.angle_alpha   90.00
_cell.angle_beta   90.00
_cell.angle_gamma   90.00
#
_symmetry.space_group_name_H-M   'P 1'
#
loop_
_entity.id
_entity.type
_entity.pdbx_description
1 polymer ?
#
loop_
_entity_poly.entity_id
_entity_poly.type
_entity_poly.pdbx_seq_one_letter_code
_entity_poly.pdbx_strand_id
1 'polypeptide(L)'
;MITFLEDGHLTIKTEYICNIAKKLKPKGTKPIEYIAYVLGYMVKNLNKKRPEDWIKLFHTRTAEEILKSGFVTGCTDSTIVFCTLMRAEGYSTRYLETISKRWLDLDPNGTKEPIKGHAFAEVVLEDNTIFVDPDSKKICLDPNREWELFELFGTGLDPHDFGLTSFATLKQIFYDYREKKQNAKRV
;
A
#
# COMPACT_ATOMS: atom_id res chain seq x y z
N MET A 1 -20.91 4.99 -7.88
CA MET A 1 -19.50 5.26 -7.52
C MET A 1 -19.00 4.07 -6.72
N ILE A 2 -17.84 3.53 -7.05
CA ILE A 2 -17.20 2.46 -6.24
C ILE A 2 -16.59 3.14 -5.02
N THR A 3 -16.98 2.73 -3.82
CA THR A 3 -16.48 3.27 -2.55
C THR A 3 -15.55 2.26 -1.89
N PHE A 4 -14.33 2.69 -1.53
CA PHE A 4 -13.35 1.86 -0.81
C PHE A 4 -13.36 2.21 0.69
N LEU A 5 -14.52 2.05 1.32
CA LEU A 5 -14.75 2.33 2.75
C LEU A 5 -14.78 1.07 3.62
N GLU A 6 -14.96 -0.08 3.00
CA GLU A 6 -15.10 -1.37 3.65
C GLU A 6 -13.79 -1.82 4.31
N ASP A 7 -13.89 -2.83 5.18
CA ASP A 7 -12.72 -3.50 5.74
C ASP A 7 -12.16 -4.49 4.73
N GLY A 8 -10.85 -4.49 4.56
CA GLY A 8 -10.14 -5.62 3.95
C GLY A 8 -9.60 -6.57 5.02
N HIS A 9 -8.97 -7.66 4.58
CA HIS A 9 -8.36 -8.68 5.45
C HIS A 9 -7.31 -8.12 6.42
N LEU A 10 -6.46 -7.21 5.94
CA LEU A 10 -5.38 -6.58 6.73
C LEU A 10 -5.74 -5.16 7.20
N THR A 11 -6.85 -4.62 6.69
CA THR A 11 -7.23 -3.22 6.87
C THR A 11 -8.51 -3.05 7.70
N ILE A 12 -8.68 -3.92 8.70
CA ILE A 12 -9.85 -3.96 9.58
C ILE A 12 -9.88 -2.72 10.50
N LYS A 13 -11.01 -2.00 10.50
CA LYS A 13 -11.28 -0.84 11.38
C LYS A 13 -11.71 -1.26 12.78
N THR A 14 -10.78 -1.83 13.55
CA THR A 14 -11.05 -2.17 14.96
C THR A 14 -11.34 -0.93 15.82
N GLU A 15 -11.80 -1.14 17.05
CA GLU A 15 -11.98 -0.04 18.01
C GLU A 15 -10.65 0.70 18.28
N TYR A 16 -9.54 -0.03 18.36
CA TYR A 16 -8.21 0.55 18.53
C TYR A 16 -7.85 1.49 17.36
N ILE A 17 -8.07 1.05 16.13
CA ILE A 17 -7.88 1.87 14.93
C ILE A 17 -8.78 3.10 14.97
N CYS A 18 -10.08 2.91 15.17
CA CYS A 18 -11.05 4.00 15.20
C CYS A 18 -10.69 5.06 16.25
N ASN A 19 -10.18 4.63 17.40
CA ASN A 19 -9.75 5.53 18.47
C ASN A 19 -8.50 6.34 18.10
N ILE A 20 -7.56 5.76 17.34
CA ILE A 20 -6.42 6.52 16.80
C ILE A 20 -6.91 7.51 15.76
N ALA A 21 -7.69 7.05 14.79
CA ALA A 21 -8.17 7.85 13.66
C ALA A 21 -8.94 9.10 14.15
N LYS A 22 -9.87 8.93 15.11
CA LYS A 22 -10.61 10.03 15.74
C LYS A 22 -9.71 11.07 16.41
N LYS A 23 -8.65 10.62 17.08
CA LYS A 23 -7.68 11.53 17.74
C LYS A 23 -6.87 12.35 16.74
N LEU A 24 -6.70 11.84 15.52
CA LEU A 24 -5.98 12.53 14.44
C LEU A 24 -6.83 13.56 13.69
N LYS A 25 -8.15 13.59 13.92
CA LYS A 25 -9.08 14.47 13.21
C LYS A 25 -9.68 15.54 14.13
N PRO A 26 -8.98 16.67 14.33
CA PRO A 26 -9.58 17.86 14.91
C PRO A 26 -10.89 18.26 14.21
N LYS A 27 -11.74 19.00 14.92
CA LYS A 27 -13.00 19.50 14.34
C LYS A 27 -12.71 20.43 13.15
N GLY A 28 -13.33 20.15 12.01
CA GLY A 28 -13.19 20.95 10.79
C GLY A 28 -11.99 20.60 9.92
N THR A 29 -11.23 19.54 10.25
CA THR A 29 -10.11 19.08 9.43
C THR A 29 -10.55 18.70 8.01
N LYS A 30 -9.89 19.30 7.01
CA LYS A 30 -10.10 19.00 5.59
C LYS A 30 -9.44 17.67 5.21
N PRO A 31 -9.85 17.00 4.12
CA PRO A 31 -9.26 15.73 3.71
C PRO A 31 -7.74 15.77 3.55
N ILE A 32 -7.21 16.81 2.91
CA ILE A 32 -5.76 16.97 2.70
C ILE A 32 -4.98 17.15 4.00
N GLU A 33 -5.55 17.87 4.97
CA GLU A 33 -4.96 18.06 6.30
C GLU A 33 -4.96 16.73 7.07
N TYR A 34 -6.04 15.96 6.96
CA TYR A 34 -6.13 14.64 7.59
C TYR A 34 -5.10 13.67 7.02
N ILE A 35 -4.87 13.66 5.70
CA ILE A 35 -3.78 12.88 5.07
C ILE A 35 -2.44 13.26 5.70
N ALA A 36 -2.14 14.55 5.83
CA ALA A 36 -0.91 15.02 6.44
C ALA A 36 -0.78 14.61 7.91
N TYR A 37 -1.88 14.64 8.69
CA TYR A 37 -1.88 14.19 10.08
C TYR A 37 -1.66 12.68 10.21
N VAL A 38 -2.25 11.87 9.34
CA VAL A 38 -2.00 10.42 9.31
C VAL A 38 -0.54 10.13 8.97
N LEU A 39 0.01 10.76 7.93
CA LEU A 39 1.42 10.59 7.58
C LEU A 39 2.36 11.05 8.70
N GLY A 40 2.07 12.18 9.35
CA GLY A 40 2.84 12.69 10.48
C GLY A 40 2.77 11.77 11.71
N TYR A 41 1.60 11.20 11.98
CA TYR A 41 1.43 10.18 13.02
C TYR A 41 2.26 8.94 12.73
N MET A 42 2.25 8.44 11.48
CA MET A 42 3.08 7.31 11.08
C MET A 42 4.57 7.59 11.25
N VAL A 43 5.07 8.79 10.87
CA VAL A 43 6.46 9.18 11.10
C VAL A 43 6.84 9.14 12.57
N LYS A 44 5.96 9.62 13.44
CA LYS A 44 6.22 9.70 14.88
C LYS A 44 6.18 8.35 15.59
N ASN A 45 5.35 7.42 15.12
CA ASN A 45 5.02 6.19 15.86
C ASN A 45 5.51 4.91 15.20
N LEU A 46 5.94 4.94 13.93
CA LEU A 46 6.36 3.76 13.20
C LEU A 46 7.80 3.88 12.73
N ASN A 47 8.65 2.99 13.23
CA ASN A 47 10.03 2.87 12.77
C ASN A 47 10.14 1.87 11.62
N LYS A 48 10.94 2.18 10.60
CA LYS A 48 11.24 1.20 9.56
C LYS A 48 12.24 0.18 10.11
N LYS A 49 11.81 -1.08 10.25
CA LYS A 49 12.63 -2.16 10.79
C LYS A 49 12.31 -3.46 10.06
N ARG A 50 13.35 -4.14 9.56
CA ARG A 50 13.24 -5.51 9.02
C ARG A 50 13.93 -6.47 9.99
N PRO A 51 13.18 -7.16 10.87
CA PRO A 51 13.76 -8.23 11.68
C PRO A 51 14.26 -9.38 10.80
N GLU A 52 15.07 -10.27 11.34
CA GLU A 52 15.66 -11.39 10.56
C GLU A 52 14.58 -12.26 9.88
N ASP A 53 13.42 -12.42 10.52
CA ASP A 53 12.29 -13.20 10.04
C ASP A 53 11.20 -12.35 9.36
N TRP A 54 11.53 -11.14 8.87
CA TRP A 54 10.56 -10.21 8.25
C TRP A 54 9.73 -10.84 7.12
N ILE A 55 10.25 -11.86 6.45
CA ILE A 55 9.54 -12.59 5.39
C ILE A 55 8.25 -13.23 5.93
N LYS A 56 8.25 -13.71 7.18
CA LYS A 56 7.05 -14.26 7.84
C LYS A 56 5.99 -13.20 8.12
N LEU A 57 6.42 -11.95 8.23
CA LEU A 57 5.60 -10.78 8.51
C LEU A 57 5.05 -10.10 7.24
N PHE A 58 5.48 -10.56 6.07
CA PHE A 58 5.15 -9.96 4.78
C PHE A 58 3.74 -10.35 4.35
N HIS A 59 2.85 -9.35 4.17
CA HIS A 59 1.44 -9.52 3.81
C HIS A 59 0.60 -10.32 4.82
N THR A 60 1.04 -10.43 6.08
CA THR A 60 0.33 -11.21 7.11
C THR A 60 -0.19 -10.38 8.27
N ARG A 61 0.34 -9.16 8.49
CA ARG A 61 -0.05 -8.32 9.61
C ARG A 61 -1.16 -7.34 9.25
N THR A 62 -2.11 -7.24 10.17
CA THR A 62 -3.16 -6.22 10.19
C THR A 62 -2.59 -4.85 10.55
N ALA A 63 -3.32 -3.78 10.21
CA ALA A 63 -2.98 -2.43 10.61
C ALA A 63 -2.84 -2.26 12.14
N GLU A 64 -3.68 -2.94 12.93
CA GLU A 64 -3.60 -2.91 14.39
C GLU A 64 -2.31 -3.53 14.91
N GLU A 65 -1.91 -4.69 14.39
CA GLU A 65 -0.65 -5.35 14.78
C GLU A 65 0.56 -4.48 14.44
N ILE A 66 0.56 -3.86 13.25
CA ILE A 66 1.62 -2.94 12.82
C ILE A 66 1.72 -1.76 13.79
N LEU A 67 0.58 -1.10 14.09
CA LEU A 67 0.53 0.04 15.00
C LEU A 67 0.94 -0.32 16.43
N LYS A 68 0.47 -1.45 16.97
CA LYS A 68 0.86 -1.93 18.30
C LYS A 68 2.33 -2.30 18.39
N SER A 69 2.90 -2.83 17.30
CA SER A 69 4.32 -3.19 17.26
C SER A 69 5.26 -1.97 17.15
N GLY A 70 4.75 -0.82 16.68
CA GLY A 70 5.53 0.40 16.51
C GLY A 70 6.55 0.35 15.36
N PHE A 71 6.45 -0.62 14.45
CA PHE A 71 7.35 -0.72 13.30
C PHE A 71 6.68 -1.22 12.02
N VAL A 72 7.26 -0.81 10.89
CA VAL A 72 6.92 -1.28 9.54
C VAL A 72 8.12 -1.99 8.90
N THR A 73 7.86 -3.06 8.14
CA THR A 73 8.90 -3.80 7.40
C THR A 73 9.08 -3.29 5.96
N GLY A 74 8.12 -2.49 5.46
CA GLY A 74 8.19 -1.93 4.11
C GLY A 74 6.96 -1.12 3.71
N CYS A 75 6.85 -0.89 2.41
CA CYS A 75 5.78 -0.08 1.81
C CYS A 75 4.40 -0.70 1.98
N THR A 76 4.26 -2.02 1.96
CA THR A 76 2.97 -2.67 2.18
C THR A 76 2.40 -2.35 3.56
N ASP A 77 3.17 -2.55 4.64
CA ASP A 77 2.71 -2.20 5.99
C ASP A 77 2.31 -0.73 6.10
N SER A 78 3.15 0.17 5.57
CA SER A 78 2.90 1.60 5.61
C SER A 78 1.58 1.93 4.91
N THR A 79 1.32 1.30 3.78
CA THR A 79 0.10 1.50 2.99
C THR A 79 -1.12 0.88 3.66
N ILE A 80 -0.99 -0.30 4.28
CA ILE A 80 -2.04 -0.94 5.08
C ILE A 80 -2.47 -0.01 6.22
N VAL A 81 -1.51 0.51 7.00
CA VAL A 81 -1.82 1.43 8.11
C VAL A 81 -2.51 2.70 7.59
N PHE A 82 -1.95 3.31 6.54
CA PHE A 82 -2.50 4.53 5.96
C PHE A 82 -3.94 4.33 5.48
N CYS A 83 -4.20 3.34 4.63
CA CYS A 83 -5.54 3.03 4.12
C CYS A 83 -6.53 2.81 5.27
N THR A 84 -6.12 2.07 6.30
CA THR A 84 -6.98 1.74 7.43
C THR A 84 -7.36 2.98 8.23
N LEU A 85 -6.39 3.86 8.55
CA LEU A 85 -6.65 5.10 9.29
C LEU A 85 -7.48 6.11 8.49
N MET A 86 -7.32 6.14 7.16
CA MET A 86 -8.15 6.97 6.28
C MET A 86 -9.60 6.48 6.24
N ARG A 87 -9.81 5.17 6.01
CA ARG A 87 -11.15 4.57 5.97
C ARG A 87 -11.87 4.64 7.32
N ALA A 88 -11.14 4.55 8.43
CA ALA A 88 -11.68 4.71 9.78
C ALA A 88 -12.36 6.07 10.01
N GLU A 89 -11.96 7.10 9.26
CA GLU A 89 -12.59 8.43 9.30
C GLU A 89 -13.54 8.71 8.14
N GLY A 90 -13.94 7.66 7.41
CA GLY A 90 -14.91 7.73 6.33
C GLY A 90 -14.36 8.21 5.00
N TYR A 91 -13.03 8.22 4.82
CA TYR A 91 -12.43 8.56 3.53
C TYR A 91 -12.23 7.32 2.66
N SER A 92 -12.90 7.29 1.51
CA SER A 92 -12.77 6.21 0.53
C SER A 92 -11.32 6.13 0.06
N THR A 93 -10.62 5.05 0.41
CA THR A 93 -9.18 4.94 0.16
C THR A 93 -8.86 3.60 -0.49
N ARG A 94 -8.16 3.59 -1.60
CA ARG A 94 -7.79 2.39 -2.35
C ARG A 94 -6.33 2.03 -2.13
N TYR A 95 -6.04 0.74 -1.97
CA TYR A 95 -4.69 0.20 -1.99
C TYR A 95 -4.26 -0.06 -3.43
N LEU A 96 -3.01 0.25 -3.76
CA LEU A 96 -2.41 0.01 -5.08
C LEU A 96 -1.12 -0.77 -4.92
N GLU A 97 -1.05 -1.95 -5.54
CA GLU A 97 0.18 -2.72 -5.68
C GLU A 97 0.76 -2.48 -7.08
N THR A 98 2.06 -2.24 -7.14
CA THR A 98 2.74 -1.95 -8.40
C THR A 98 4.01 -2.77 -8.56
N ILE A 99 4.38 -3.04 -9.80
CA ILE A 99 5.61 -3.75 -10.17
C ILE A 99 6.52 -2.76 -10.90
N SER A 100 7.82 -2.77 -10.58
CA SER A 100 8.78 -1.97 -11.32
C SER A 100 8.82 -2.38 -12.79
N LYS A 101 8.60 -1.43 -13.70
CA LYS A 101 8.70 -1.66 -15.15
C LYS A 101 10.10 -2.17 -15.52
N ARG A 102 11.14 -1.61 -14.90
CA ARG A 102 12.52 -2.09 -15.06
C ARG A 102 12.64 -3.58 -14.73
N TRP A 103 12.02 -4.07 -13.66
CA TRP A 103 12.10 -5.48 -13.30
C TRP A 103 11.34 -6.38 -14.29
N LEU A 104 10.19 -5.91 -14.79
CA LEU A 104 9.41 -6.61 -15.81
C LEU A 104 10.17 -6.79 -17.14
N ASP A 105 11.03 -5.83 -17.49
CA ASP A 105 11.80 -5.85 -18.73
C ASP A 105 13.12 -6.63 -18.67
N LEU A 106 13.54 -7.11 -17.50
CA LEU A 106 14.71 -7.98 -17.40
C LEU A 106 14.45 -9.35 -18.07
N ASP A 107 15.50 -10.10 -18.39
CA ASP A 107 15.37 -11.49 -18.90
C ASP A 107 15.18 -12.49 -17.73
N PRO A 108 14.02 -13.16 -17.60
CA PRO A 108 13.74 -14.06 -16.48
C PRO A 108 14.74 -15.23 -16.40
N ASN A 109 15.37 -15.62 -17.52
CA ASN A 109 16.34 -16.72 -17.56
C ASN A 109 17.77 -16.28 -17.21
N GLY A 110 18.04 -14.96 -17.17
CA GLY A 110 19.38 -14.40 -16.98
C GLY A 110 19.57 -13.58 -15.71
N THR A 111 18.51 -13.24 -14.97
CA THR A 111 18.60 -12.31 -13.83
C THR A 111 18.33 -12.94 -12.46
N LYS A 112 19.24 -12.67 -11.52
CA LYS A 112 19.08 -12.92 -10.07
C LYS A 112 18.56 -11.69 -9.31
N GLU A 113 18.11 -10.65 -10.01
CA GLU A 113 17.63 -9.41 -9.38
C GLU A 113 16.40 -9.70 -8.52
N PRO A 114 16.34 -9.16 -7.29
CA PRO A 114 15.16 -9.29 -6.45
C PRO A 114 13.96 -8.61 -7.13
N ILE A 115 12.77 -9.13 -6.84
CA ILE A 115 11.51 -8.51 -7.24
C ILE A 115 11.47 -7.07 -6.71
N LYS A 116 11.15 -6.12 -7.61
CA LYS A 116 11.01 -4.70 -7.28
C LYS A 116 9.60 -4.25 -7.61
N GLY A 117 8.99 -3.55 -6.66
CA GLY A 117 7.65 -3.00 -6.74
C GLY A 117 7.48 -1.95 -5.65
N HIS A 118 6.30 -1.36 -5.58
CA HIS A 118 5.95 -0.41 -4.53
C HIS A 118 4.45 -0.42 -4.26
N ALA A 119 4.07 -0.06 -3.04
CA ALA A 119 2.68 0.06 -2.64
C ALA A 119 2.33 1.52 -2.43
N PHE A 120 1.20 1.93 -2.99
CA PHE A 120 0.67 3.29 -2.90
C PHE A 120 -0.78 3.27 -2.40
N ALA A 121 -1.30 4.46 -2.06
CA ALA A 121 -2.70 4.65 -1.73
C ALA A 121 -3.31 5.78 -2.56
N GLU A 122 -4.59 5.66 -2.85
CA GLU A 122 -5.39 6.72 -3.44
C GLU A 122 -6.56 7.06 -2.53
N VAL A 123 -6.70 8.32 -2.17
CA VAL A 123 -7.85 8.84 -1.42
C VAL A 123 -8.82 9.44 -2.42
N VAL A 124 -9.98 8.81 -2.57
CA VAL A 124 -11.04 9.20 -3.51
C VAL A 124 -11.96 10.20 -2.81
N LEU A 125 -11.95 11.44 -3.29
CA LEU A 125 -12.85 12.51 -2.88
C LEU A 125 -13.87 12.77 -4.01
N GLU A 126 -14.87 13.61 -3.76
CA GLU A 126 -15.98 13.84 -4.71
C GLU A 126 -15.50 14.31 -6.10
N ASP A 127 -14.57 15.27 -6.14
CA ASP A 127 -14.12 15.91 -7.39
C ASP A 127 -12.69 15.52 -7.80
N ASN A 128 -11.97 14.79 -6.96
CA ASN A 128 -10.56 14.46 -7.20
C ASN A 128 -10.08 13.21 -6.47
N THR A 129 -9.01 12.61 -7.00
CA THR A 129 -8.28 11.52 -6.35
C THR A 129 -6.91 12.02 -5.94
N ILE A 130 -6.57 11.85 -4.66
CA ILE A 130 -5.26 12.22 -4.12
C ILE A 130 -4.39 10.96 -4.07
N PHE A 131 -3.28 10.98 -4.79
CA PHE A 131 -2.29 9.91 -4.76
C PHE A 131 -1.29 10.13 -3.63
N VAL A 132 -1.00 9.08 -2.86
CA VAL A 132 -0.15 9.12 -1.67
C VAL A 132 0.85 7.97 -1.74
N ASP A 133 2.10 8.28 -1.36
CA ASP A 133 3.12 7.28 -1.02
C ASP A 133 3.29 7.27 0.50
N PRO A 134 2.65 6.33 1.22
CA PRO A 134 2.74 6.24 2.66
C PRO A 134 4.10 5.79 3.17
N ASP A 135 4.91 5.08 2.37
CA ASP A 135 6.26 4.66 2.79
C ASP A 135 7.20 5.87 2.79
N SER A 136 7.18 6.65 1.71
CA SER A 136 7.97 7.88 1.55
C SER A 136 7.38 9.10 2.26
N LYS A 137 6.16 9.00 2.80
CA LYS A 137 5.45 10.08 3.50
C LYS A 137 5.13 11.28 2.60
N LYS A 138 4.71 11.00 1.37
CA LYS A 138 4.48 12.01 0.33
C LYS A 138 3.04 12.00 -0.16
N ILE A 139 2.52 13.19 -0.42
CA ILE A 139 1.36 13.40 -1.28
C ILE A 139 1.92 13.68 -2.67
N CYS A 140 1.56 12.87 -3.66
CA CYS A 140 2.11 13.02 -5.01
C CYS A 140 1.18 13.91 -5.84
N LEU A 141 1.65 15.10 -6.18
CA LEU A 141 0.90 16.06 -6.99
C LEU A 141 0.85 15.68 -8.48
N ASP A 142 1.85 14.92 -8.94
CA ASP A 142 1.95 14.41 -10.30
C ASP A 142 2.24 12.90 -10.27
N PRO A 143 1.19 12.05 -10.24
CA PRO A 143 1.36 10.60 -10.18
C PRO A 143 1.94 10.01 -11.47
N ASN A 144 1.98 10.75 -12.58
CA ASN A 144 2.52 10.24 -13.85
C ASN A 144 4.00 9.85 -13.72
N ARG A 145 4.76 10.53 -12.87
CA ARG A 145 6.16 10.18 -12.59
C ARG A 145 6.31 8.79 -11.98
N GLU A 146 5.38 8.39 -11.12
CA GLU A 146 5.36 7.04 -10.57
C GLU A 146 4.94 6.03 -11.64
N TRP A 147 3.98 6.41 -12.49
CA TRP A 147 3.55 5.57 -13.62
C TRP A 147 4.60 5.41 -14.73
N GLU A 148 5.62 6.26 -14.81
CA GLU A 148 6.78 6.04 -15.68
C GLU A 148 7.68 4.90 -15.16
N LEU A 149 7.74 4.72 -13.83
CA LEU A 149 8.63 3.76 -13.17
C LEU A 149 7.95 2.43 -12.84
N PHE A 150 6.65 2.50 -12.57
CA PHE A 150 5.86 1.40 -12.05
C PHE A 150 4.68 1.09 -12.95
N GLU A 151 4.35 -0.19 -13.01
CA GLU A 151 3.13 -0.69 -13.62
C GLU A 151 2.15 -1.10 -12.53
N LEU A 152 0.90 -0.67 -12.65
CA LEU A 152 -0.16 -1.07 -11.75
C LEU A 152 -0.44 -2.57 -11.92
N PHE A 153 -0.25 -3.33 -10.85
CA PHE A 153 -0.55 -4.77 -10.83
C PHE A 153 -1.97 -5.04 -10.36
N GLY A 154 -2.35 -4.44 -9.24
CA GLY A 154 -3.66 -4.69 -8.62
C GLY A 154 -4.10 -3.52 -7.75
N THR A 155 -5.41 -3.39 -7.59
CA THR A 155 -6.02 -2.44 -6.66
C THR A 155 -7.12 -3.10 -5.87
N GLY A 156 -7.28 -2.70 -4.61
CA GLY A 156 -8.33 -3.24 -3.76
C GLY A 156 -8.38 -2.58 -2.39
N LEU A 157 -8.97 -3.27 -1.43
CA LEU A 157 -8.95 -2.88 -0.02
C LEU A 157 -7.57 -3.11 0.59
N ASP A 158 -6.90 -4.20 0.22
CA ASP A 158 -5.52 -4.52 0.60
C ASP A 158 -4.93 -5.62 -0.32
N PRO A 159 -3.68 -6.09 -0.13
CA PRO A 159 -3.04 -7.08 -1.00
C PRO A 159 -3.77 -8.41 -1.16
N HIS A 160 -4.62 -8.79 -0.20
CA HIS A 160 -5.27 -10.11 -0.23
C HIS A 160 -6.35 -10.19 -1.31
N ASP A 161 -6.96 -9.07 -1.68
CA ASP A 161 -8.01 -8.99 -2.73
C ASP A 161 -7.52 -9.47 -4.10
N PHE A 162 -6.21 -9.48 -4.33
CA PHE A 162 -5.57 -9.94 -5.56
C PHE A 162 -4.52 -11.03 -5.30
N GLY A 163 -4.70 -11.78 -4.21
CA GLY A 163 -3.99 -13.04 -3.94
C GLY A 163 -2.61 -12.92 -3.32
N LEU A 164 -2.18 -11.71 -2.91
CA LEU A 164 -0.89 -11.51 -2.27
C LEU A 164 -1.02 -11.65 -0.75
N THR A 165 -0.78 -12.87 -0.28
CA THR A 165 -0.96 -13.27 1.12
C THR A 165 0.35 -13.60 1.84
N SER A 166 1.45 -13.70 1.09
CA SER A 166 2.79 -13.97 1.61
C SER A 166 3.85 -13.59 0.57
N PHE A 167 5.12 -13.58 0.98
CA PHE A 167 6.21 -13.37 0.03
C PHE A 167 6.27 -14.47 -1.05
N ALA A 168 5.88 -15.70 -0.73
CA ALA A 168 5.86 -16.80 -1.68
C ALA A 168 4.77 -16.61 -2.75
N THR A 169 3.56 -16.20 -2.36
CA THR A 169 2.48 -15.92 -3.31
C THR A 169 2.79 -14.70 -4.16
N LEU A 170 3.37 -13.64 -3.58
CA LEU A 170 3.88 -12.51 -4.37
C LEU A 170 4.90 -12.95 -5.40
N LYS A 171 5.89 -13.75 -4.98
CA LYS A 171 6.92 -14.24 -5.89
C LYS A 171 6.28 -14.97 -7.06
N GLN A 172 5.45 -15.97 -6.80
CA GLN A 172 4.78 -16.75 -7.84
C GLN A 172 3.98 -15.85 -8.79
N ILE A 173 3.08 -15.05 -8.26
CA ILE A 173 2.16 -14.21 -9.04
C ILE A 173 2.92 -13.19 -9.90
N PHE A 174 3.97 -12.57 -9.38
CA PHE A 174 4.73 -11.57 -10.14
C PHE A 174 5.58 -12.19 -11.24
N TYR A 175 6.13 -13.40 -11.04
CA TYR A 175 6.81 -14.14 -12.11
C TYR A 175 5.82 -14.55 -13.20
N ASP A 176 4.65 -15.07 -12.84
CA ASP A 176 3.60 -15.44 -13.80
C ASP A 176 3.10 -14.22 -14.59
N TYR A 177 2.95 -13.08 -13.93
CA TYR A 177 2.58 -11.81 -14.56
C TYR A 177 3.64 -11.38 -15.58
N ARG A 178 4.92 -11.42 -15.19
CA ARG A 178 6.04 -11.06 -16.07
C ARG A 178 6.13 -11.98 -17.28
N GLU A 179 5.99 -13.29 -17.10
CA GLU A 179 6.03 -14.26 -18.20
C GLU A 179 4.91 -13.99 -19.22
N LYS A 180 3.67 -13.84 -18.74
CA LYS A 180 2.52 -13.50 -19.59
C LYS A 180 2.76 -12.24 -20.40
N LYS A 181 3.29 -11.20 -19.76
CA LYS A 181 3.58 -9.92 -20.41
C LYS A 181 4.67 -10.05 -21.48
N GLN A 182 5.73 -10.80 -21.20
CA GLN A 182 6.82 -10.99 -22.16
C GLN A 182 6.37 -11.83 -23.37
N ASN A 183 5.51 -12.83 -23.15
CA ASN A 183 4.90 -13.59 -24.23
C ASN A 183 3.99 -12.72 -25.10
N ALA A 184 3.20 -11.82 -24.50
CA ALA A 184 2.35 -10.88 -25.24
C ALA A 184 3.13 -9.87 -26.10
N LYS A 185 4.38 -9.52 -25.74
CA LYS A 185 5.25 -8.64 -26.54
C LYS A 185 5.89 -9.35 -27.76
N ARG A 186 5.88 -10.68 -27.79
CA ARG A 186 6.52 -11.50 -28.85
C ARG A 186 5.55 -11.87 -29.98
N VAL A 187 4.25 -11.62 -29.79
CA VAL A 187 3.19 -11.77 -30.79
C VAL A 187 2.98 -10.43 -31.50
#